data_AF-A0A8S4EWF9-F1
#
_entry.id   AF-A0A8S4EWF9-F1
#
_cell.length_a   1.000
_cell.length_b   1.000
_cell.length_c   1.000
_cell.angle_alpha   90.00
_cell.angle_beta   90.00
_cell.angle_gamma   90.00
#
_symmetry.space_group_name_H-M   'P 1'
#
loop_
_entity.id
_entity.type
_entity.pdbx_description
1 polymer ?
#
loop_
_entity_poly.entity_id
_entity_poly.type
_entity_poly.pdbx_seq_one_letter_code
_entity_poly.pdbx_strand_id
1 'polypeptide(L)'
;MSVSEKVSLSDALSNVDVLDELTLPDEQPCIEAAPCSILYQANFDTNFEDRNGFVTGIAKYIEEATVHANLNELLEEGNAHAVMLYTWRCCSRAIPQPRSNEQPDRVHIYERTVQVLAPEVDKLLHFMYFQRKAIERFCGEVRRLCHAEKRRDFISEAYLLTLGKFVNMFAVLDELKNMKSSVKNDYSTYRRAAQFLKVMSDSQSLQESQNLSMFLATQNKIRDTVKDALEKINGYEELLADVVNICVYMFETKMYLTPSEKHMLVKVMGFGLFLIDSEICNINRLDQKKKIRLDKIDRIFKNLEVVPLFGDMQIAPFNYIKRSKHYDPSKWPLSSNPNPISPQADLMVHLPQIREEHQNYISELARYSNEVTTTFKEAGSDAENLAVRELALRGLQLLSAWCSVLSELCSWKLLHPTDHAASARCPPDAEEYERVTI
;
A
#
# COMPACT_ATOMS: atom_id res chain seq x y z
N MET A 1 35.21 -34.81 21.38
CA MET A 1 34.62 -34.25 22.61
C MET A 1 33.36 -33.51 22.20
N SER A 2 32.19 -34.12 22.41
CA SER A 2 30.90 -33.51 22.08
C SER A 2 30.53 -32.48 23.15
N VAL A 3 30.31 -31.25 22.72
CA VAL A 3 29.77 -30.18 23.55
C VAL A 3 28.34 -30.58 23.92
N SER A 4 28.08 -30.78 25.22
CA SER A 4 26.72 -30.95 25.73
C SER A 4 25.97 -29.63 25.52
N GLU A 5 25.06 -29.59 24.55
CA GLU A 5 24.08 -28.52 24.43
C GLU A 5 23.22 -28.50 25.70
N LYS A 6 23.20 -27.35 26.38
CA LYS A 6 22.33 -27.14 27.54
C LYS A 6 20.91 -26.95 27.03
N VAL A 7 20.11 -28.01 27.09
CA VAL A 7 18.67 -27.98 26.82
C VAL A 7 18.00 -27.03 27.82
N SER A 8 17.16 -26.11 27.34
CA SER A 8 16.46 -25.17 28.22
C SER A 8 15.30 -25.89 28.95
N LEU A 9 14.89 -25.37 30.11
CA LEU A 9 13.74 -25.92 30.84
C LEU A 9 12.45 -25.86 30.00
N SER A 10 12.34 -24.85 29.12
CA SER A 10 11.21 -24.71 28.20
C SER A 10 11.18 -25.84 27.17
N ASP A 11 12.34 -26.22 26.64
CA ASP A 11 12.45 -27.30 25.66
C ASP A 11 12.14 -28.66 26.31
N ALA A 12 12.60 -28.85 27.56
CA ALA A 12 12.33 -30.07 28.31
C ALA A 12 10.84 -30.23 28.63
N LEU A 13 10.15 -29.15 29.01
CA LEU A 13 8.71 -29.15 29.25
C LEU A 13 7.92 -29.37 27.96
N SER A 14 8.31 -28.69 26.87
CA SER A 14 7.68 -28.89 25.56
C SER A 14 7.80 -30.33 25.08
N ASN A 15 8.91 -31.02 25.35
CA ASN A 15 9.07 -32.43 24.99
C ASN A 15 8.15 -33.35 25.79
N VAL A 16 7.80 -32.99 27.03
CA VAL A 16 6.85 -33.76 27.86
C VAL A 16 5.41 -33.49 27.40
N ASP A 17 5.08 -32.25 27.08
CA ASP A 17 3.75 -31.88 26.57
C ASP A 17 3.43 -32.62 25.25
N VAL A 18 4.43 -32.85 24.40
CA VAL A 18 4.30 -33.65 23.15
C VAL A 18 3.90 -35.11 23.41
N LEU A 19 4.24 -35.67 24.58
CA LEU A 19 3.84 -37.04 24.94
C LEU A 19 2.38 -37.13 25.38
N ASP A 20 1.83 -36.06 25.96
CA ASP A 20 0.40 -35.98 26.32
C ASP A 20 -0.51 -35.79 25.09
N GLU A 21 0.04 -35.27 23.99
CA GLU A 21 -0.66 -35.12 22.70
C GLU A 21 -0.51 -36.34 21.78
N LEU A 22 0.23 -37.37 22.20
CA LEU A 22 0.53 -38.52 21.37
C LEU A 22 -0.72 -39.40 21.22
N THR A 23 -1.38 -39.30 20.06
CA THR A 23 -2.50 -40.18 19.72
C THR A 23 -1.98 -41.60 19.52
N LEU A 24 -2.47 -42.52 20.34
CA LEU A 24 -2.20 -43.94 20.17
C LEU A 24 -2.82 -44.40 18.83
N PRO A 25 -2.08 -45.11 17.96
CA PRO A 25 -2.57 -45.48 16.65
C PRO A 25 -3.78 -46.42 16.79
N ASP A 26 -4.89 -46.05 16.16
CA ASP A 26 -6.01 -46.95 15.92
C ASP A 26 -5.70 -47.75 14.64
N GLU A 27 -5.75 -49.08 14.70
CA GLU A 27 -5.42 -49.97 13.57
C GLU A 27 -6.53 -49.98 12.50
N GLN A 28 -6.91 -48.81 12.00
CA GLN A 28 -7.88 -48.70 10.92
C GLN A 28 -7.16 -48.70 9.56
N PRO A 29 -7.48 -49.63 8.65
CA PRO A 29 -6.83 -49.69 7.35
C PRO A 29 -7.13 -48.43 6.53
N CYS A 30 -6.08 -47.82 6.00
CA CYS A 30 -6.15 -46.66 5.11
C CYS A 30 -6.84 -47.05 3.79
N ILE A 31 -8.01 -46.46 3.51
CA ILE A 31 -8.76 -46.62 2.24
C ILE A 31 -8.60 -45.37 1.38
N GLU A 32 -7.39 -44.81 1.30
CA GLU A 32 -7.12 -43.68 0.39
C GLU A 32 -6.89 -44.19 -1.04
N ALA A 33 -7.54 -43.55 -2.01
CA ALA A 33 -7.38 -43.86 -3.43
C ALA A 33 -6.02 -43.36 -3.94
N ALA A 34 -5.49 -44.05 -4.96
CA ALA A 34 -4.24 -43.66 -5.60
C ALA A 34 -4.29 -42.22 -6.14
N PRO A 35 -3.21 -41.43 -5.99
CA PRO A 35 -3.18 -40.05 -6.45
C PRO A 35 -3.35 -39.99 -7.97
N CYS A 36 -4.32 -39.19 -8.42
CA CYS A 36 -4.52 -38.88 -9.82
C CYS A 36 -3.50 -37.85 -10.31
N SER A 37 -3.06 -38.01 -11.56
CA SER A 37 -2.09 -37.10 -12.18
C SER A 37 -2.72 -35.71 -12.37
N ILE A 38 -2.10 -34.71 -11.75
CA ILE A 38 -2.48 -33.30 -11.89
C ILE A 38 -1.74 -32.75 -13.11
N LEU A 39 -2.49 -32.36 -14.14
CA LEU A 39 -1.98 -31.54 -15.23
C LEU A 39 -1.75 -30.11 -14.71
N TYR A 40 -0.50 -29.68 -14.68
CA TYR A 40 -0.13 -28.32 -14.29
C TYR A 40 -0.22 -27.38 -15.49
N GLN A 41 -1.09 -26.38 -15.38
CA GLN A 41 -1.12 -25.24 -16.29
C GLN A 41 -0.71 -24.01 -15.48
N ALA A 42 0.43 -23.39 -15.81
CA ALA A 42 0.88 -22.19 -15.13
C ALA A 42 -0.02 -21.00 -15.51
N ASN A 43 -0.85 -20.55 -14.58
CA ASN A 43 -1.50 -19.24 -14.62
C ASN A 43 -1.01 -18.44 -13.41
N PHE A 44 -0.52 -17.22 -13.64
CA PHE A 44 0.36 -16.52 -12.69
C PHE A 44 -0.39 -15.66 -11.66
N ASP A 45 -1.68 -15.41 -11.85
CA ASP A 45 -2.60 -14.93 -10.82
C ASP A 45 -4.03 -15.21 -11.29
N THR A 46 -4.73 -16.11 -10.59
CA THR A 46 -6.10 -16.50 -10.93
C THR A 46 -7.14 -15.81 -10.06
N ASN A 47 -6.75 -14.89 -9.15
CA ASN A 47 -7.65 -14.26 -8.17
C ASN A 47 -8.63 -15.28 -7.52
N PHE A 48 -8.07 -16.43 -7.12
CA PHE A 48 -8.81 -17.56 -6.54
C PHE A 48 -9.89 -18.18 -7.46
N GLU A 49 -9.78 -18.14 -8.79
CA GLU A 49 -10.74 -18.79 -9.71
C GLU A 49 -10.97 -20.28 -9.41
N ASP A 50 -9.93 -20.95 -8.90
CA ASP A 50 -9.92 -22.36 -8.52
C ASP A 50 -10.52 -22.63 -7.13
N ARG A 51 -11.04 -21.62 -6.42
CA ARG A 51 -11.64 -21.77 -5.08
C ARG A 51 -12.73 -22.85 -5.02
N ASN A 52 -13.47 -23.05 -6.12
CA ASN A 52 -14.52 -24.06 -6.23
C ASN A 52 -13.97 -25.50 -6.44
N GLY A 53 -12.67 -25.66 -6.71
CA GLY A 53 -11.99 -26.95 -6.77
C GLY A 53 -11.65 -27.51 -5.38
N PHE A 54 -11.59 -26.66 -4.35
CA PHE A 54 -11.23 -27.03 -2.97
C PHE A 54 -12.45 -27.26 -2.06
N VAL A 55 -13.56 -27.74 -2.64
CA VAL A 55 -14.84 -28.01 -1.95
C VAL A 55 -14.71 -29.05 -0.83
N THR A 56 -13.66 -29.87 -0.86
CA THR A 56 -13.36 -30.87 0.16
C THR A 56 -12.60 -30.23 1.33
N GLY A 57 -13.33 -29.69 2.31
CA GLY A 57 -12.76 -29.48 3.63
C GLY A 57 -13.45 -28.43 4.50
N ILE A 58 -13.48 -27.16 4.08
CA ILE A 58 -13.92 -26.08 4.98
C ILE A 58 -14.56 -24.95 4.16
N ALA A 59 -15.89 -24.89 4.13
CA ALA A 59 -16.67 -23.86 3.43
C ALA A 59 -16.25 -22.41 3.77
N LYS A 60 -15.70 -22.19 4.98
CA LYS A 60 -15.15 -20.92 5.45
C LYS A 60 -14.05 -20.37 4.53
N TYR A 61 -13.14 -21.21 4.03
CA TYR A 61 -12.03 -20.73 3.18
C TYR A 61 -12.48 -20.35 1.78
N ILE A 62 -13.52 -21.01 1.26
CA ILE A 62 -14.13 -20.64 -0.03
C ILE A 62 -14.84 -19.28 0.09
N GLU A 63 -15.53 -19.06 1.21
CA GLU A 63 -16.14 -17.76 1.52
C GLU A 63 -15.07 -16.66 1.66
N GLU A 64 -14.00 -16.91 2.43
CA GLU A 64 -12.90 -15.97 2.59
C GLU A 64 -12.21 -15.65 1.26
N ALA A 65 -11.87 -16.67 0.46
CA ALA A 65 -11.30 -16.49 -0.88
C ALA A 65 -12.23 -15.71 -1.80
N THR A 66 -13.54 -15.90 -1.67
CA THR A 66 -14.53 -15.14 -2.46
C THR A 66 -14.56 -13.67 -2.09
N VAL A 67 -14.56 -13.37 -0.79
CA VAL A 67 -14.47 -11.99 -0.32
C VAL A 67 -13.14 -11.37 -0.73
N HIS A 68 -12.03 -12.09 -0.56
CA HIS A 68 -10.69 -11.63 -0.93
C HIS A 68 -10.62 -11.28 -2.42
N ALA A 69 -11.16 -12.13 -3.30
CA ALA A 69 -11.17 -11.87 -4.73
C ALA A 69 -11.92 -10.58 -5.10
N ASN A 70 -13.10 -10.35 -4.49
CA ASN A 70 -13.88 -9.13 -4.69
C ASN A 70 -13.17 -7.88 -4.16
N LEU A 71 -12.41 -8.02 -3.07
CA LEU A 71 -11.59 -6.93 -2.54
C LEU A 71 -10.43 -6.59 -3.48
N ASN A 72 -9.79 -7.58 -4.09
CA ASN A 72 -8.73 -7.36 -5.08
C ASN A 72 -9.23 -6.60 -6.30
N GLU A 73 -10.43 -6.91 -6.81
CA GLU A 73 -11.04 -6.17 -7.93
C GLU A 73 -11.23 -4.68 -7.61
N LEU A 74 -11.64 -4.36 -6.38
CA LEU A 74 -11.77 -2.97 -5.93
C LEU A 74 -10.42 -2.26 -5.78
N LEU A 75 -9.36 -2.98 -5.41
CA LEU A 75 -8.01 -2.41 -5.38
C LEU A 75 -7.52 -2.04 -6.78
N GLU A 76 -7.80 -2.87 -7.78
CA GLU A 76 -7.48 -2.58 -9.19
C GLU A 76 -8.30 -1.40 -9.72
N GLU A 77 -9.62 -1.35 -9.43
CA GLU A 77 -10.47 -0.19 -9.76
C GLU A 77 -9.94 1.10 -9.09
N GLY A 78 -9.49 1.02 -7.85
CA GLY A 78 -8.87 2.12 -7.13
C GLY A 78 -7.54 2.58 -7.74
N ASN A 79 -6.71 1.65 -8.21
CA ASN A 79 -5.48 1.97 -8.91
C ASN A 79 -5.76 2.71 -10.24
N ALA A 80 -6.79 2.30 -10.99
CA ALA A 80 -7.21 3.01 -12.20
C ALA A 80 -7.62 4.47 -11.90
N HIS A 81 -8.33 4.71 -10.79
CA HIS A 81 -8.65 6.07 -10.35
C HIS A 81 -7.41 6.85 -9.87
N ALA A 82 -6.43 6.21 -9.25
CA ALA A 82 -5.18 6.84 -8.87
C ALA A 82 -4.39 7.29 -10.12
N VAL A 83 -4.29 6.45 -11.15
CA VAL A 83 -3.70 6.80 -12.44
C VAL A 83 -4.44 7.97 -13.09
N MET A 84 -5.77 7.95 -13.10
CA MET A 84 -6.60 9.03 -13.64
C MET A 84 -6.30 10.36 -12.94
N LEU A 85 -6.27 10.39 -11.60
CA LEU A 85 -5.97 11.62 -10.84
C LEU A 85 -4.54 12.10 -11.10
N TYR A 86 -3.56 11.19 -11.07
CA TYR A 86 -2.15 11.52 -11.26
C TYR A 86 -1.87 12.09 -12.66
N THR A 87 -2.47 11.51 -13.69
CA THR A 87 -2.28 11.95 -15.09
C THR A 87 -3.19 13.12 -15.48
N TRP A 88 -4.11 13.55 -14.60
CA TRP A 88 -4.98 14.69 -14.86
C TRP A 88 -4.19 15.99 -15.03
N ARG A 89 -4.24 16.54 -16.24
CA ARG A 89 -3.74 17.88 -16.59
C ARG A 89 -4.92 18.82 -16.76
N CYS A 90 -4.70 20.10 -16.44
CA CYS A 90 -5.77 21.09 -16.38
C CYS A 90 -6.27 21.47 -17.78
N CYS A 91 -7.46 21.00 -18.15
CA CYS A 91 -8.12 21.36 -19.40
C CYS A 91 -8.55 22.83 -19.42
N SER A 92 -9.02 23.35 -18.28
CA SER A 92 -9.50 24.74 -18.16
C SER A 92 -8.46 25.81 -18.44
N ARG A 93 -7.15 25.50 -18.29
CA ARG A 93 -6.05 26.39 -18.72
C ARG A 93 -5.95 26.53 -20.23
N ALA A 94 -6.39 25.54 -21.00
CA ALA A 94 -6.40 25.58 -22.46
C ALA A 94 -7.71 26.15 -23.04
N ILE A 95 -8.75 26.28 -22.23
CA ILE A 95 -10.06 26.78 -22.65
C ILE A 95 -10.07 28.32 -22.62
N PRO A 96 -10.40 29.02 -23.72
CA PRO A 96 -10.52 30.47 -23.72
C PRO A 96 -11.63 30.91 -22.76
N GLN A 97 -11.30 31.79 -21.82
CA GLN A 97 -12.29 32.34 -20.89
C GLN A 97 -13.01 33.54 -21.52
N PRO A 98 -14.36 33.63 -21.40
CA PRO A 98 -15.09 34.80 -21.87
C PRO A 98 -14.61 36.08 -21.15
N ARG A 99 -14.28 37.12 -21.91
CA ARG A 99 -13.74 38.39 -21.38
C ARG A 99 -14.82 39.35 -20.89
N SER A 100 -16.01 39.28 -21.47
CA SER A 100 -17.16 40.11 -21.11
C SER A 100 -18.48 39.37 -21.31
N ASN A 101 -19.55 39.88 -20.70
CA ASN A 101 -20.87 39.30 -20.87
C ASN A 101 -21.42 39.46 -22.30
N GLU A 102 -20.94 40.46 -23.03
CA GLU A 102 -21.36 40.86 -24.38
C GLU A 102 -20.55 40.18 -25.49
N GLN A 103 -19.59 39.32 -25.13
CA GLN A 103 -18.74 38.65 -26.10
C GLN A 103 -19.58 37.77 -27.06
N PRO A 104 -19.49 37.96 -28.40
CA PRO A 104 -20.36 37.27 -29.36
C PRO A 104 -20.24 35.74 -29.36
N ASP A 105 -19.02 35.22 -29.20
CA ASP A 105 -18.70 33.78 -29.21
C ASP A 105 -18.82 33.12 -27.83
N ARG A 106 -19.32 33.84 -26.82
CA ARG A 106 -19.45 33.34 -25.44
C ARG A 106 -20.27 32.05 -25.34
N VAL A 107 -21.39 31.97 -26.07
CA VAL A 107 -22.25 30.77 -26.08
C VAL A 107 -21.47 29.59 -26.68
N HIS A 108 -20.80 29.82 -27.81
CA HIS A 108 -20.00 28.80 -28.49
C HIS A 108 -18.86 28.28 -27.61
N ILE A 109 -18.16 29.16 -26.90
CA ILE A 109 -17.12 28.79 -25.94
C ILE A 109 -17.70 27.86 -24.87
N TYR A 110 -18.86 28.18 -24.30
CA TYR A 110 -19.48 27.35 -23.28
C TYR A 110 -19.99 26.01 -23.81
N GLU A 111 -20.54 25.97 -25.02
CA GLU A 111 -20.95 24.72 -25.68
C GLU A 111 -19.77 23.78 -25.86
N ARG A 112 -18.65 24.30 -26.37
CA ARG A 112 -17.41 23.52 -26.52
C ARG A 112 -16.78 23.14 -25.18
N THR A 113 -16.88 24.01 -24.18
CA THR A 113 -16.42 23.73 -22.81
C THR A 113 -17.16 22.52 -22.23
N VAL A 114 -18.50 22.51 -22.33
CA VAL A 114 -19.32 21.38 -21.86
C VAL A 114 -19.00 20.13 -22.66
N GLN A 115 -18.89 20.23 -23.99
CA GLN A 115 -18.58 19.08 -24.85
C GLN A 115 -17.23 18.41 -24.49
N VAL A 116 -16.20 19.19 -24.20
CA VAL A 116 -14.86 18.68 -23.86
C VAL A 116 -14.81 18.16 -22.43
N LEU A 117 -15.42 18.88 -21.47
CA LEU A 117 -15.29 18.54 -20.05
C LEU A 117 -16.33 17.53 -19.56
N ALA A 118 -17.46 17.34 -20.23
CA ALA A 118 -18.52 16.41 -19.78
C ALA A 118 -17.98 14.98 -19.56
N PRO A 119 -17.26 14.35 -20.51
CA PRO A 119 -16.72 13.00 -20.29
C PRO A 119 -15.70 12.93 -19.14
N GLU A 120 -14.96 14.02 -18.91
CA GLU A 120 -14.02 14.09 -17.79
C GLU A 120 -14.75 14.25 -16.45
N VAL A 121 -15.82 15.04 -16.39
CA VAL A 121 -16.66 15.16 -15.21
C VAL A 121 -17.35 13.84 -14.87
N ASP A 122 -17.75 13.05 -15.88
CA ASP A 122 -18.28 11.70 -15.65
C ASP A 122 -17.25 10.82 -14.93
N LYS A 123 -15.97 10.89 -15.29
CA LYS A 123 -14.91 10.17 -14.56
C LYS A 123 -14.79 10.62 -13.09
N LEU A 124 -14.99 11.91 -12.80
CA LEU A 124 -14.99 12.44 -11.43
C LEU A 124 -16.21 11.99 -10.62
N LEU A 125 -17.37 11.87 -11.27
CA LEU A 125 -18.56 11.27 -10.65
C LEU A 125 -18.31 9.81 -10.31
N HIS A 126 -17.78 9.03 -11.26
CA HIS A 126 -17.39 7.64 -11.01
C HIS A 126 -16.39 7.53 -9.85
N PHE A 127 -15.37 8.38 -9.79
CA PHE A 127 -14.43 8.42 -8.67
C PHE A 127 -15.11 8.73 -7.33
N MET A 128 -16.01 9.72 -7.29
CA MET A 128 -16.78 10.08 -6.08
C MET A 128 -17.64 8.89 -5.60
N TYR A 129 -18.23 8.14 -6.52
CA TYR A 129 -19.02 6.95 -6.21
C TYR A 129 -18.18 5.76 -5.79
N PHE A 130 -17.08 5.52 -6.50
CA PHE A 130 -16.12 4.46 -6.20
C PHE A 130 -15.61 4.59 -4.78
N GLN A 131 -15.08 5.75 -4.38
CA GLN A 131 -14.53 5.90 -3.02
C GLN A 131 -15.59 5.63 -1.95
N ARG A 132 -16.85 6.05 -2.16
CA ARG A 132 -17.93 5.78 -1.21
C ARG A 132 -18.22 4.28 -1.11
N LYS A 133 -18.36 3.61 -2.26
CA LYS A 133 -18.56 2.15 -2.36
C LYS A 133 -17.40 1.39 -1.69
N ALA A 134 -16.16 1.81 -1.94
CA ALA A 134 -14.97 1.19 -1.38
C ALA A 134 -14.90 1.34 0.14
N ILE A 135 -15.19 2.54 0.68
CA ILE A 135 -15.25 2.76 2.14
C ILE A 135 -16.36 1.90 2.76
N GLU A 136 -17.56 1.89 2.18
CA GLU A 136 -18.68 1.09 2.68
C GLU A 136 -18.36 -0.41 2.71
N ARG A 137 -17.70 -0.93 1.67
CA ARG A 137 -17.28 -2.34 1.61
C ARG A 137 -16.17 -2.65 2.60
N PHE A 138 -15.13 -1.83 2.66
CA PHE A 138 -14.05 -1.97 3.64
C PHE A 138 -14.57 -1.96 5.08
N CYS A 139 -15.38 -0.96 5.44
CA CYS A 139 -15.98 -0.88 6.77
C CYS A 139 -16.99 -2.01 7.04
N GLY A 140 -17.67 -2.52 6.01
CA GLY A 140 -18.50 -3.71 6.09
C GLY A 140 -17.71 -4.94 6.52
N GLU A 141 -16.54 -5.16 5.90
CA GLU A 141 -15.65 -6.26 6.27
C GLU A 141 -15.03 -6.08 7.66
N VAL A 142 -14.58 -4.87 8.00
CA VAL A 142 -14.09 -4.57 9.35
C VAL A 142 -15.17 -4.89 10.39
N ARG A 143 -16.42 -4.50 10.15
CA ARG A 143 -17.54 -4.81 11.05
C ARG A 143 -17.78 -6.30 11.18
N ARG A 144 -17.70 -7.06 10.09
CA ARG A 144 -17.88 -8.52 10.08
C ARG A 144 -16.79 -9.22 10.90
N LEU A 145 -15.54 -8.82 10.72
CA LEU A 145 -14.38 -9.42 11.41
C LEU A 145 -14.29 -9.02 12.89
N CYS A 146 -14.80 -7.83 13.25
CA CYS A 146 -14.84 -7.38 14.64
C CYS A 146 -16.00 -7.97 15.45
N HIS A 147 -16.90 -8.75 14.83
CA HIS A 147 -18.01 -9.39 15.55
C HIS A 147 -17.49 -10.29 16.69
N ALA A 148 -18.16 -10.31 17.84
CA ALA A 148 -17.66 -10.97 19.05
C ALA A 148 -17.33 -12.47 18.85
N GLU A 149 -18.13 -13.15 18.02
CA GLU A 149 -17.90 -14.56 17.66
C GLU A 149 -16.74 -14.72 16.66
N LYS A 150 -16.59 -13.78 15.71
CA LYS A 150 -15.56 -13.83 14.66
C LYS A 150 -14.20 -13.33 15.11
N ARG A 151 -14.13 -12.51 16.14
CA ARG A 151 -12.87 -12.00 16.69
C ARG A 151 -11.96 -13.09 17.25
N ARG A 152 -12.53 -14.26 17.61
CA ARG A 152 -11.76 -15.43 18.05
C ARG A 152 -11.40 -16.37 16.90
N ASP A 153 -11.94 -16.14 15.71
CA ASP A 153 -11.65 -16.97 14.55
C ASP A 153 -10.30 -16.55 13.95
N PHE A 154 -9.59 -17.53 13.40
CA PHE A 154 -8.42 -17.28 12.57
C PHE A 154 -8.77 -16.43 11.33
N ILE A 155 -7.92 -15.43 11.07
CA ILE A 155 -7.92 -14.57 9.89
C ILE A 155 -6.59 -14.78 9.17
N SER A 156 -6.59 -15.05 7.86
CA SER A 156 -5.35 -15.26 7.12
C SER A 156 -4.49 -13.99 7.03
N GLU A 157 -3.17 -14.15 7.05
CA GLU A 157 -2.22 -13.04 6.88
C GLU A 157 -2.41 -12.32 5.55
N ALA A 158 -2.72 -13.07 4.49
CA ALA A 158 -3.00 -12.51 3.16
C ALA A 158 -4.24 -11.60 3.19
N TYR A 159 -5.27 -11.97 3.96
CA TYR A 159 -6.46 -11.14 4.11
C TYR A 159 -6.20 -9.86 4.92
N LEU A 160 -5.43 -9.96 6.02
CA LEU A 160 -4.96 -8.77 6.76
C LEU A 160 -4.13 -7.84 5.88
N LEU A 161 -3.24 -8.39 5.04
CA LEU A 161 -2.44 -7.63 4.09
C LEU A 161 -3.33 -6.91 3.07
N THR A 162 -4.37 -7.56 2.57
CA THR A 162 -5.34 -6.94 1.64
C THR A 162 -6.12 -5.82 2.31
N LEU A 163 -6.53 -5.96 3.56
CA LEU A 163 -7.08 -4.83 4.34
C LEU A 163 -6.07 -3.69 4.48
N GLY A 164 -4.78 -4.00 4.68
CA GLY A 164 -3.69 -3.04 4.65
C GLY A 164 -3.57 -2.32 3.29
N LYS A 165 -3.67 -3.05 2.17
CA LYS A 165 -3.69 -2.47 0.82
C LYS A 165 -4.85 -1.48 0.63
N PHE A 166 -6.03 -1.75 1.19
CA PHE A 166 -7.16 -0.81 1.20
C PHE A 166 -6.84 0.46 1.99
N VAL A 167 -6.26 0.33 3.18
CA VAL A 167 -5.80 1.47 3.98
C VAL A 167 -4.85 2.34 3.15
N ASN A 168 -3.85 1.72 2.49
CA ASN A 168 -2.94 2.44 1.58
C ASN A 168 -3.66 3.06 0.37
N MET A 169 -4.62 2.37 -0.26
CA MET A 169 -5.40 2.89 -1.38
C MET A 169 -6.15 4.18 -1.01
N PHE A 170 -6.79 4.22 0.16
CA PHE A 170 -7.48 5.42 0.62
C PHE A 170 -6.50 6.58 0.83
N ALA A 171 -5.33 6.33 1.41
CA ALA A 171 -4.28 7.34 1.57
C ALA A 171 -3.83 7.91 0.21
N VAL A 172 -3.54 7.03 -0.76
CA VAL A 172 -3.11 7.42 -2.12
C VAL A 172 -4.17 8.27 -2.82
N LEU A 173 -5.42 7.83 -2.83
CA LEU A 173 -6.51 8.54 -3.50
C LEU A 173 -6.79 9.91 -2.89
N ASP A 174 -6.74 10.01 -1.56
CA ASP A 174 -7.00 11.26 -0.84
C ASP A 174 -5.88 12.29 -1.08
N GLU A 175 -4.62 11.89 -0.96
CA GLU A 175 -3.48 12.76 -1.20
C GLU A 175 -3.38 13.19 -2.69
N LEU A 176 -3.64 12.29 -3.65
CA LEU A 176 -3.72 12.64 -5.07
C LEU A 176 -4.82 13.67 -5.33
N LYS A 177 -6.00 13.46 -4.75
CA LYS A 177 -7.12 14.42 -4.84
C LYS A 177 -6.75 15.77 -4.22
N ASN A 178 -6.09 15.78 -3.06
CA ASN A 178 -5.70 16.99 -2.34
C ASN A 178 -4.71 17.85 -3.14
N MET A 179 -3.76 17.20 -3.83
CA MET A 179 -2.70 17.89 -4.60
C MET A 179 -3.17 18.33 -6.00
N LYS A 180 -4.17 17.67 -6.59
CA LYS A 180 -4.63 17.95 -7.96
C LYS A 180 -5.65 19.08 -8.04
N SER A 181 -5.17 20.32 -7.85
CA SER A 181 -5.98 21.54 -8.06
C SER A 181 -6.63 21.62 -9.45
N SER A 182 -6.01 21.06 -10.48
CA SER A 182 -6.53 20.95 -11.86
C SER A 182 -7.93 20.33 -11.91
N VAL A 183 -8.17 19.26 -11.14
CA VAL A 183 -9.46 18.55 -11.11
C VAL A 183 -10.57 19.47 -10.63
N LYS A 184 -10.33 20.19 -9.53
CA LYS A 184 -11.28 21.17 -8.97
C LYS A 184 -11.55 22.30 -9.95
N ASN A 185 -10.51 22.80 -10.63
CA ASN A 185 -10.62 23.90 -11.58
C ASN A 185 -11.40 23.53 -12.84
N ASP A 186 -11.17 22.34 -13.38
CA ASP A 186 -11.86 21.82 -14.55
C ASP A 186 -13.34 21.60 -14.24
N TYR A 187 -13.65 20.97 -13.11
CA TYR A 187 -15.03 20.82 -12.66
C TYR A 187 -15.74 22.18 -12.45
N SER A 188 -15.05 23.14 -11.83
CA SER A 188 -15.61 24.49 -11.61
C SER A 188 -15.86 25.23 -12.93
N THR A 189 -15.04 24.99 -13.95
CA THR A 189 -15.20 25.57 -15.29
C THR A 189 -16.38 24.91 -16.03
N TYR A 190 -16.48 23.58 -15.97
CA TYR A 190 -17.62 22.85 -16.48
C TYR A 190 -18.94 23.32 -15.83
N ARG A 191 -18.98 23.39 -14.50
CA ARG A 191 -20.19 23.78 -13.75
C ARG A 191 -20.70 25.17 -14.17
N ARG A 192 -19.79 26.14 -14.34
CA ARG A 192 -20.16 27.49 -14.82
C ARG A 192 -20.78 27.47 -16.23
N ALA A 193 -20.18 26.70 -17.15
CA ALA A 193 -20.67 26.58 -18.52
C ALA A 193 -22.02 25.86 -18.59
N ALA A 194 -22.16 24.73 -17.88
CA ALA A 194 -23.38 23.93 -17.83
C ALA A 194 -24.55 24.70 -17.20
N GLN A 195 -24.31 25.49 -16.16
CA GLN A 195 -25.32 26.36 -15.54
C GLN A 195 -25.77 27.46 -16.51
N PHE A 196 -24.85 28.08 -17.24
CA PHE A 196 -25.18 29.11 -18.22
C PHE A 196 -26.06 28.55 -19.35
N LEU A 197 -25.73 27.36 -19.85
CA LEU A 197 -26.46 26.68 -20.92
C LEU A 197 -27.73 25.95 -20.44
N LYS A 198 -28.02 25.98 -19.13
CA LYS A 198 -29.16 25.29 -18.50
C LYS A 198 -29.19 23.77 -18.78
N VAL A 199 -28.02 23.14 -18.86
CA VAL A 199 -27.89 21.69 -19.09
C VAL A 199 -28.33 20.87 -17.86
N MET A 200 -28.18 21.43 -16.66
CA MET A 200 -28.60 20.81 -15.40
C MET A 200 -29.97 21.35 -14.96
N SER A 201 -31.05 20.70 -15.40
CA SER A 201 -32.42 21.17 -15.17
C SER A 201 -33.21 20.34 -14.15
N ASP A 202 -32.81 19.09 -13.90
CA ASP A 202 -33.51 18.18 -12.99
C ASP A 202 -32.92 18.25 -11.57
N SER A 203 -33.77 18.03 -10.56
CA SER A 203 -33.37 18.16 -9.15
C SER A 203 -32.26 17.16 -8.74
N GLN A 204 -32.18 16.01 -9.41
CA GLN A 204 -31.20 14.98 -9.10
C GLN A 204 -29.80 15.38 -9.59
N SER A 205 -29.66 15.85 -10.84
CA SER A 205 -28.38 16.32 -11.38
C SER A 205 -27.83 17.54 -10.63
N LEU A 206 -28.72 18.43 -10.16
CA LEU A 206 -28.35 19.56 -9.31
C LEU A 206 -27.77 19.11 -7.95
N GLN A 207 -28.38 18.10 -7.32
CA GLN A 207 -27.88 17.55 -6.06
C GLN A 207 -26.54 16.82 -6.24
N GLU A 208 -26.41 16.01 -7.31
CA GLU A 208 -25.18 15.31 -7.65
C GLU A 208 -24.04 16.29 -7.94
N SER A 209 -24.31 17.36 -8.70
CA SER A 209 -23.35 18.43 -8.95
C SER A 209 -22.89 19.10 -7.65
N GLN A 210 -23.82 19.37 -6.73
CA GLN A 210 -23.46 19.96 -5.45
C GLN A 210 -22.58 19.02 -4.60
N ASN A 211 -22.92 17.72 -4.57
CA ASN A 211 -22.13 16.71 -3.87
C ASN A 211 -20.71 16.61 -4.41
N LEU A 212 -20.56 16.56 -5.74
CA LEU A 212 -19.24 16.51 -6.38
C LEU A 212 -18.42 17.79 -6.08
N SER A 213 -19.07 18.96 -6.13
CA SER A 213 -18.43 20.22 -5.78
C SER A 213 -17.89 20.22 -4.35
N MET A 214 -18.66 19.71 -3.39
CA MET A 214 -18.24 19.61 -1.99
C MET A 214 -17.13 18.59 -1.81
N PHE A 215 -17.24 17.43 -2.46
CA PHE A 215 -16.22 16.39 -2.43
C PHE A 215 -14.86 16.90 -2.91
N LEU A 216 -14.81 17.58 -4.06
CA LEU A 216 -13.57 18.13 -4.63
C LEU A 216 -13.02 19.31 -3.81
N ALA A 217 -13.88 20.09 -3.16
CA ALA A 217 -13.45 21.26 -2.39
C ALA A 217 -12.89 20.91 -1.00
N THR A 218 -13.40 19.87 -0.35
CA THR A 218 -12.99 19.49 1.01
C THR A 218 -11.67 18.73 0.98
N GLN A 219 -10.65 19.28 1.65
CA GLN A 219 -9.36 18.62 1.84
C GLN A 219 -9.52 17.43 2.79
N ASN A 220 -8.78 16.36 2.51
CA ASN A 220 -8.78 15.12 3.28
C ASN A 220 -10.13 14.37 3.39
N LYS A 221 -11.03 14.60 2.43
CA LYS A 221 -12.41 14.12 2.53
C LYS A 221 -12.50 12.58 2.62
N ILE A 222 -11.65 11.84 1.88
CA ILE A 222 -11.69 10.37 1.88
C ILE A 222 -11.18 9.86 3.22
N ARG A 223 -10.03 10.37 3.68
CA ARG A 223 -9.44 10.02 4.97
C ARG A 223 -10.43 10.21 6.12
N ASP A 224 -11.00 11.40 6.22
CA ASP A 224 -11.87 11.75 7.34
C ASP A 224 -13.15 10.90 7.30
N THR A 225 -13.67 10.59 6.09
CA THR A 225 -14.83 9.70 5.92
C THR A 225 -14.53 8.25 6.33
N VAL A 226 -13.33 7.72 6.01
CA VAL A 226 -12.90 6.39 6.46
C VAL A 226 -12.82 6.35 7.99
N LYS A 227 -12.20 7.37 8.60
CA LYS A 227 -12.05 7.46 10.05
C LYS A 227 -13.41 7.51 10.76
N ASP A 228 -14.30 8.41 10.32
CA ASP A 228 -15.66 8.54 10.86
C ASP A 228 -16.49 7.25 10.71
N ALA A 229 -16.27 6.47 9.64
CA ALA A 229 -16.97 5.22 9.41
C ALA A 229 -16.44 4.08 10.29
N LEU A 230 -15.12 4.04 10.52
CA LEU A 230 -14.46 3.06 11.38
C LEU A 230 -14.79 3.27 12.86
N GLU A 231 -14.79 4.52 13.35
CA GLU A 231 -15.09 4.84 14.75
C GLU A 231 -16.50 4.40 15.19
N LYS A 232 -17.40 4.14 14.25
CA LYS A 232 -18.75 3.59 14.50
C LYS A 232 -18.76 2.08 14.72
N ILE A 233 -17.66 1.39 14.47
CA ILE A 233 -17.54 -0.06 14.58
C ILE A 233 -16.84 -0.39 15.91
N ASN A 234 -17.51 -1.18 16.76
CA ASN A 234 -16.91 -1.60 18.01
C ASN A 234 -15.74 -2.57 17.77
N GLY A 235 -14.56 -2.26 18.31
CA GLY A 235 -13.38 -3.12 18.22
C GLY A 235 -12.57 -3.00 16.92
N TYR A 236 -12.86 -2.01 16.05
CA TYR A 236 -12.10 -1.80 14.81
C TYR A 236 -10.60 -1.58 15.04
N GLU A 237 -10.25 -0.96 16.18
CA GLU A 237 -8.89 -0.63 16.56
C GLU A 237 -8.03 -1.87 16.78
N GLU A 238 -8.65 -2.99 17.13
CA GLU A 238 -7.99 -4.26 17.38
C GLU A 238 -7.63 -4.94 16.06
N LEU A 239 -8.58 -4.98 15.11
CA LEU A 239 -8.31 -5.49 13.76
C LEU A 239 -7.26 -4.64 13.04
N LEU A 240 -7.34 -3.31 13.15
CA LEU A 240 -6.32 -2.44 12.56
C LEU A 240 -4.96 -2.59 13.24
N ALA A 241 -4.92 -2.88 14.54
CA ALA A 241 -3.67 -3.23 15.22
C ALA A 241 -3.07 -4.51 14.63
N ASP A 242 -3.88 -5.53 14.34
CA ASP A 242 -3.42 -6.76 13.68
C ASP A 242 -2.88 -6.47 12.26
N VAL A 243 -3.55 -5.61 11.49
CA VAL A 243 -3.08 -5.14 10.17
C VAL A 243 -1.74 -4.40 10.27
N VAL A 244 -1.57 -3.54 11.27
CA VAL A 244 -0.29 -2.84 11.49
C VAL A 244 0.79 -3.83 11.93
N ASN A 245 0.48 -4.76 12.82
CA ASN A 245 1.42 -5.75 13.33
C ASN A 245 1.92 -6.69 12.23
N ILE A 246 1.05 -7.17 11.32
CA ILE A 246 1.50 -7.99 10.19
C ILE A 246 2.41 -7.20 9.26
N CYS A 247 2.15 -5.90 9.05
CA CYS A 247 3.02 -5.05 8.25
C CYS A 247 4.40 -4.89 8.91
N VAL A 248 4.45 -4.71 10.24
CA VAL A 248 5.71 -4.63 10.99
C VAL A 248 6.47 -5.93 10.91
N TYR A 249 5.78 -7.07 11.11
CA TYR A 249 6.36 -8.40 11.01
C TYR A 249 6.96 -8.63 9.62
N MET A 250 6.17 -8.45 8.55
CA MET A 250 6.63 -8.64 7.17
C MET A 250 7.79 -7.70 6.82
N PHE A 251 7.81 -6.48 7.36
CA PHE A 251 8.93 -5.55 7.14
C PHE A 251 10.22 -6.04 7.83
N GLU A 252 10.14 -6.45 9.10
CA GLU A 252 11.30 -6.92 9.88
C GLU A 252 11.86 -8.26 9.34
N THR A 253 10.98 -9.17 8.90
CA THR A 253 11.36 -10.49 8.37
C THR A 253 11.65 -10.48 6.87
N LYS A 254 11.56 -9.32 6.20
CA LYS A 254 11.74 -9.17 4.75
C LYS A 254 10.79 -10.02 3.91
N MET A 255 9.55 -10.19 4.35
CA MET A 255 8.48 -10.84 3.59
C MET A 255 7.85 -9.88 2.56
N TYR A 256 8.68 -9.42 1.64
CA TYR A 256 8.31 -8.61 0.48
C TYR A 256 9.35 -8.87 -0.62
N LEU A 257 8.95 -8.74 -1.88
CA LEU A 257 9.89 -8.91 -2.99
C LEU A 257 10.17 -7.58 -3.68
N THR A 258 9.16 -6.77 -3.96
CA THR A 258 9.31 -5.52 -4.73
C THR A 258 9.47 -4.29 -3.83
N PRO A 259 10.10 -3.20 -4.33
CA PRO A 259 10.18 -1.94 -3.57
C PRO A 259 8.80 -1.39 -3.20
N SER A 260 7.83 -1.50 -4.12
CA SER A 260 6.45 -1.06 -3.89
C SER A 260 5.78 -1.79 -2.72
N GLU A 261 6.00 -3.09 -2.57
CA GLU A 261 5.49 -3.86 -1.43
C GLU A 261 6.14 -3.38 -0.13
N LYS A 262 7.47 -3.25 -0.10
CA LYS A 262 8.22 -2.69 1.04
C LYS A 262 7.65 -1.34 1.48
N HIS A 263 7.48 -0.41 0.53
CA HIS A 263 6.99 0.94 0.80
C HIS A 263 5.52 0.96 1.23
N MET A 264 4.70 0.06 0.70
CA MET A 264 3.30 -0.09 1.10
C MET A 264 3.18 -0.45 2.59
N LEU A 265 3.99 -1.40 3.10
CA LEU A 265 3.98 -1.77 4.51
C LEU A 265 4.17 -0.55 5.43
N VAL A 266 5.13 0.32 5.10
CA VAL A 266 5.44 1.52 5.90
C VAL A 266 4.34 2.57 5.80
N LYS A 267 3.71 2.73 4.63
CA LYS A 267 2.52 3.60 4.46
C LYS A 267 1.35 3.11 5.31
N VAL A 268 1.11 1.79 5.35
CA VAL A 268 0.05 1.18 6.17
C VAL A 268 0.33 1.36 7.66
N MET A 269 1.59 1.25 8.12
CA MET A 269 1.94 1.55 9.51
C MET A 269 1.57 2.99 9.89
N GLY A 270 1.95 3.98 9.07
CA GLY A 270 1.68 5.39 9.35
C GLY A 270 0.20 5.71 9.33
N PHE A 271 -0.50 5.35 8.26
CA PHE A 271 -1.91 5.68 8.10
C PHE A 271 -2.82 4.83 9.00
N GLY A 272 -2.50 3.55 9.19
CA GLY A 272 -3.21 2.66 10.11
C GLY A 272 -3.19 3.17 11.56
N LEU A 273 -2.02 3.60 12.06
CA LEU A 273 -1.93 4.21 13.40
C LEU A 273 -2.73 5.51 13.50
N PHE A 274 -2.75 6.33 12.46
CA PHE A 274 -3.56 7.55 12.42
C PHE A 274 -5.07 7.26 12.44
N LEU A 275 -5.52 6.18 11.81
CA LEU A 275 -6.92 5.75 11.83
C LEU A 275 -7.31 5.19 13.21
N ILE A 276 -6.42 4.46 13.87
CA ILE A 276 -6.63 3.93 15.23
C ILE A 276 -6.72 5.07 16.26
N ASP A 277 -5.83 6.06 16.19
CA ASP A 277 -5.74 7.13 17.18
C ASP A 277 -6.90 8.13 17.05
N SER A 278 -7.89 7.99 17.93
CA SER A 278 -9.22 8.61 17.87
C SER A 278 -9.65 9.11 19.25
N GLU A 279 -10.85 9.66 19.43
CA GLU A 279 -11.37 9.97 20.78
C GLU A 279 -11.53 8.71 21.65
N ILE A 280 -11.88 7.58 21.02
CA ILE A 280 -12.20 6.33 21.70
C ILE A 280 -10.97 5.45 21.94
N CYS A 281 -9.92 5.60 21.13
CA CYS A 281 -8.71 4.78 21.23
C CYS A 281 -7.44 5.63 21.18
N ASN A 282 -6.47 5.27 22.03
CA ASN A 282 -5.18 5.93 22.14
C ASN A 282 -4.06 4.92 21.86
N ILE A 283 -3.28 5.17 20.81
CA ILE A 283 -2.20 4.25 20.38
C ILE A 283 -1.12 4.05 21.45
N ASN A 284 -0.85 5.04 22.29
CA ASN A 284 0.12 4.93 23.38
C ASN A 284 -0.39 3.98 24.49
N ARG A 285 -1.71 3.85 24.67
CA ARG A 285 -2.29 2.85 25.58
C ARG A 285 -2.24 1.44 24.99
N LEU A 286 -2.37 1.30 23.67
CA LEU A 286 -2.20 0.01 22.99
C LEU A 286 -0.75 -0.49 23.11
N ASP A 287 0.22 0.42 23.02
CA ASP A 287 1.64 0.13 23.26
C ASP A 287 1.91 -0.36 24.69
N GLN A 288 1.35 0.32 25.69
CA GLN A 288 1.44 -0.12 27.10
C GLN A 288 0.85 -1.52 27.31
N LYS A 289 -0.21 -1.86 26.58
CA LYS A 289 -0.82 -3.20 26.57
C LYS A 289 -0.09 -4.20 25.67
N LYS A 290 1.02 -3.81 25.04
CA LYS A 290 1.81 -4.61 24.09
C LYS A 290 1.00 -5.10 22.88
N LYS A 291 -0.08 -4.41 22.52
CA LYS A 291 -0.89 -4.73 21.33
C LYS A 291 -0.26 -4.21 20.05
N ILE A 292 0.50 -3.13 20.15
CA ILE A 292 1.31 -2.55 19.08
C ILE A 292 2.69 -2.26 19.69
N ARG A 293 3.74 -2.32 18.88
CA ARG A 293 5.12 -2.03 19.29
C ARG A 293 5.61 -0.74 18.64
N LEU A 294 5.37 0.40 19.30
CA LEU A 294 5.73 1.71 18.74
C LEU A 294 7.26 1.87 18.61
N ASP A 295 8.03 1.21 19.47
CA ASP A 295 9.50 1.20 19.42
C ASP A 295 10.05 0.62 18.10
N LYS A 296 9.41 -0.42 17.56
CA LYS A 296 9.77 -1.02 16.27
C LYS A 296 9.41 -0.09 15.12
N ILE A 297 8.21 0.48 15.17
CA ILE A 297 7.71 1.39 14.13
C ILE A 297 8.54 2.67 14.07
N ASP A 298 8.93 3.24 15.22
CA ASP A 298 9.80 4.42 15.31
C ASP A 298 11.16 4.17 14.64
N ARG A 299 11.75 2.99 14.83
CA ARG A 299 12.99 2.60 14.14
C ARG A 299 12.79 2.47 12.62
N ILE A 300 11.67 1.91 12.19
CA ILE A 300 11.34 1.77 10.77
C ILE A 300 11.19 3.15 10.13
N PHE A 301 10.43 4.06 10.73
CA PHE A 301 10.26 5.42 10.23
C PHE A 301 11.56 6.21 10.24
N LYS A 302 12.45 6.02 11.22
CA LYS A 302 13.74 6.69 11.21
C LYS A 302 14.67 6.19 10.10
N ASN A 303 14.61 4.89 9.78
CA ASN A 303 15.42 4.31 8.71
C ASN A 303 14.84 4.60 7.30
N LEU A 304 13.52 4.77 7.22
CA LEU A 304 12.78 5.02 5.98
C LEU A 304 11.78 6.17 6.21
N GLU A 305 12.32 7.39 6.25
CA GLU A 305 11.57 8.61 6.57
C GLU A 305 10.61 9.01 5.43
N VAL A 306 11.01 8.78 4.18
CA VAL A 306 10.26 9.17 2.98
C VAL A 306 10.07 7.98 2.04
N VAL A 307 8.85 7.81 1.51
CA VAL A 307 8.54 6.77 0.52
C VAL A 307 7.74 7.33 -0.65
N PRO A 308 7.81 6.70 -1.84
CA PRO A 308 6.91 6.98 -2.95
C PRO A 308 5.44 6.77 -2.54
N LEU A 309 4.63 7.80 -2.74
CA LEU A 309 3.19 7.71 -2.62
C LEU A 309 2.60 7.18 -3.93
N PHE A 310 2.77 7.94 -5.01
CA PHE A 310 2.32 7.60 -6.36
C PHE A 310 3.05 8.49 -7.39
N GLY A 311 3.74 7.89 -8.37
CA GLY A 311 4.56 8.63 -9.33
C GLY A 311 5.66 9.45 -8.66
N ASP A 312 5.77 10.73 -9.00
CA ASP A 312 6.71 11.68 -8.38
C ASP A 312 6.24 12.24 -7.03
N MET A 313 5.01 11.92 -6.61
CA MET A 313 4.51 12.33 -5.30
C MET A 313 5.09 11.44 -4.19
N GLN A 314 5.65 12.10 -3.18
CA GLN A 314 6.28 11.46 -2.03
C GLN A 314 5.44 11.67 -0.78
N ILE A 315 5.63 10.79 0.20
CA ILE A 315 5.02 10.93 1.52
C ILE A 315 6.05 10.59 2.60
N ALA A 316 6.00 11.34 3.69
CA ALA A 316 6.70 10.99 4.93
C ALA A 316 5.68 10.32 5.88
N PRO A 317 5.69 8.98 6.05
CA PRO A 317 4.67 8.27 6.83
C PRO A 317 4.55 8.75 8.27
N PHE A 318 5.65 9.22 8.87
CA PHE A 318 5.65 9.80 10.22
C PHE A 318 4.82 11.08 10.34
N ASN A 319 4.51 11.78 9.24
CA ASN A 319 3.61 12.94 9.27
C ASN A 319 2.18 12.56 9.66
N TYR A 320 1.74 11.32 9.41
CA TYR A 320 0.47 10.83 9.93
C TYR A 320 0.45 10.79 11.46
N ILE A 321 1.56 10.36 12.07
CA ILE A 321 1.74 10.31 13.52
C ILE A 321 1.75 11.72 14.12
N LYS A 322 2.50 12.66 13.52
CA LYS A 322 2.53 14.07 13.98
C LYS A 322 1.15 14.73 13.96
N ARG A 323 0.25 14.27 13.10
CA ARG A 323 -1.14 14.75 12.97
C ARG A 323 -2.15 13.93 13.77
N SER A 324 -1.70 12.89 14.49
CA SER A 324 -2.58 12.07 15.31
C SER A 324 -3.03 12.86 16.56
N LYS A 325 -4.15 12.45 17.15
CA LYS A 325 -4.78 13.18 18.24
C LYS A 325 -3.93 13.19 19.51
N HIS A 326 -3.32 12.06 19.83
CA HIS A 326 -2.56 11.84 21.04
C HIS A 326 -1.05 11.78 20.77
N TYR A 327 -0.57 12.53 19.78
CA TYR A 327 0.83 12.61 19.45
C TYR A 327 1.66 13.08 20.66
N ASP A 328 2.64 12.27 21.04
CA ASP A 328 3.59 12.58 22.10
C ASP A 328 5.01 12.32 21.56
N PRO A 329 5.82 13.36 21.32
CA PRO A 329 7.19 13.21 20.82
C PRO A 329 8.07 12.29 21.68
N SER A 330 7.80 12.19 22.99
CA SER A 330 8.58 11.33 23.89
C SER A 330 8.41 9.83 23.60
N LYS A 331 7.33 9.46 22.90
CA LYS A 331 7.07 8.10 22.42
C LYS A 331 7.74 7.78 21.09
N TRP A 332 8.28 8.78 20.41
CA TRP A 332 8.92 8.67 19.10
C TRP A 332 10.31 9.32 19.12
N PRO A 333 11.22 8.91 20.01
CA PRO A 333 12.50 9.58 20.22
C PRO A 333 13.41 9.57 18.98
N LEU A 334 13.29 8.58 18.09
CA LEU A 334 14.11 8.51 16.88
C LEU A 334 13.52 9.40 15.79
N SER A 335 12.24 9.21 15.44
CA SER A 335 11.60 9.92 14.33
C SER A 335 11.31 11.40 14.65
N SER A 336 11.17 11.76 15.92
CA SER A 336 11.04 13.16 16.35
C SER A 336 12.37 13.90 16.33
N ASN A 337 13.50 13.19 16.29
CA ASN A 337 14.82 13.79 16.26
C ASN A 337 15.29 13.95 14.80
N PRO A 338 15.55 15.19 14.34
CA PRO A 338 16.08 15.42 13.00
C PRO A 338 17.52 14.91 12.83
N ASN A 339 18.23 14.62 13.93
CA ASN A 339 19.58 14.08 13.91
C ASN A 339 19.62 12.60 14.35
N PRO A 340 20.48 11.75 13.76
CA PRO A 340 21.32 12.01 12.58
C PRO A 340 20.48 12.15 11.30
N ILE A 341 21.10 12.67 10.23
CA ILE A 341 20.50 12.77 8.90
C ILE A 341 20.02 11.36 8.47
N SER A 342 18.88 11.33 7.77
CA SER A 342 18.30 10.09 7.26
C SER A 342 19.32 9.24 6.50
N PRO A 343 19.35 7.91 6.72
CA PRO A 343 20.15 7.00 5.90
C PRO A 343 19.83 7.11 4.40
N GLN A 344 18.61 7.52 4.05
CA GLN A 344 18.19 7.69 2.66
C GLN A 344 18.94 8.80 1.92
N ALA A 345 19.57 9.74 2.63
CA ALA A 345 20.22 10.89 2.03
C ALA A 345 21.57 10.54 1.37
N ASP A 346 22.19 9.41 1.73
CA ASP A 346 23.54 9.07 1.31
C ASP A 346 23.64 7.70 0.62
N LEU A 347 23.84 7.73 -0.70
CA LEU A 347 24.08 6.54 -1.52
C LEU A 347 25.44 5.89 -1.24
N MET A 348 26.44 6.69 -0.83
CA MET A 348 27.84 6.26 -0.75
C MET A 348 28.04 5.17 0.30
N VAL A 349 27.23 5.17 1.36
CA VAL A 349 27.24 4.14 2.40
C VAL A 349 26.84 2.76 1.85
N HIS A 350 26.00 2.72 0.82
CA HIS A 350 25.48 1.47 0.24
C HIS A 350 26.36 0.92 -0.90
N LEU A 351 27.10 1.77 -1.62
CA LEU A 351 27.85 1.36 -2.81
C LEU A 351 28.87 0.22 -2.60
N PRO A 352 29.66 0.17 -1.50
CA PRO A 352 30.61 -0.92 -1.29
C PRO A 352 29.92 -2.28 -1.24
N GLN A 353 28.84 -2.39 -0.46
CA GLN A 353 28.07 -3.62 -0.32
C GLN A 353 27.40 -4.01 -1.64
N ILE A 354 26.81 -3.06 -2.37
CA ILE A 354 26.18 -3.31 -3.68
C ILE A 354 27.19 -3.91 -4.67
N ARG A 355 28.41 -3.36 -4.71
CA ARG A 355 29.48 -3.85 -5.62
C ARG A 355 29.93 -5.27 -5.28
N GLU A 356 30.08 -5.56 -3.99
CA GLU A 356 30.45 -6.90 -3.51
C GLU A 356 29.35 -7.92 -3.83
N GLU A 357 28.10 -7.61 -3.50
CA GLU A 357 26.94 -8.46 -3.79
C GLU A 357 26.78 -8.72 -5.29
N HIS A 358 26.94 -7.67 -6.12
CA HIS A 358 26.92 -7.79 -7.58
C HIS A 358 28.00 -8.74 -8.10
N GLN A 359 29.26 -8.55 -7.68
CA GLN A 359 30.36 -9.39 -8.12
C GLN A 359 30.14 -10.86 -7.75
N ASN A 360 29.71 -11.13 -6.51
CA ASN A 360 29.46 -12.48 -6.01
C ASN A 360 28.32 -13.15 -6.78
N TYR A 361 27.20 -12.44 -6.96
CA TYR A 361 26.02 -12.98 -7.63
C TYR A 361 26.27 -13.27 -9.12
N ILE A 362 26.86 -12.32 -9.86
CA ILE A 362 27.11 -12.49 -11.29
C ILE A 362 28.12 -13.62 -11.55
N SER A 363 29.13 -13.78 -10.69
CA SER A 363 30.10 -14.87 -10.80
C SER A 363 29.42 -16.24 -10.64
N GLU A 364 28.52 -16.37 -9.67
CA GLU A 364 27.75 -17.59 -9.45
C GLU A 364 26.76 -17.86 -10.59
N LEU A 365 26.02 -16.84 -11.03
CA LEU A 365 25.08 -16.94 -12.15
C LEU A 365 25.77 -17.34 -13.46
N ALA A 366 26.94 -16.76 -13.75
CA ALA A 366 27.74 -17.10 -14.92
C ALA A 366 28.20 -18.56 -14.90
N ARG A 367 28.54 -19.10 -13.71
CA ARG A 367 28.91 -20.52 -13.56
C ARG A 367 27.75 -21.44 -13.97
N TYR A 368 26.55 -21.20 -13.45
CA TYR A 368 25.37 -22.00 -13.82
C TYR A 368 25.01 -21.85 -15.31
N SER A 369 25.07 -20.63 -15.85
CA SER A 369 24.80 -20.39 -17.28
C SER A 369 25.80 -21.14 -18.19
N ASN A 370 27.08 -21.13 -17.83
CA ASN A 370 28.11 -21.87 -18.57
C ASN A 370 27.91 -23.39 -18.46
N GLU A 371 27.55 -23.91 -17.28
CA GLU A 371 27.24 -25.33 -17.10
C GLU A 371 26.09 -25.77 -18.00
N VAL A 372 24.97 -25.05 -18.00
CA VAL A 372 23.81 -25.36 -18.86
C VAL A 372 24.17 -25.28 -20.35
N THR A 373 25.04 -24.36 -20.75
CA THR A 373 25.43 -24.18 -22.16
C THR A 373 26.39 -25.27 -22.64
N THR A 374 27.29 -25.75 -21.77
CA THR A 374 28.38 -26.67 -22.13
C THR A 374 28.07 -28.13 -21.83
N THR A 375 27.08 -28.43 -20.98
CA THR A 375 26.69 -29.79 -20.61
C THR A 375 25.26 -30.08 -21.03
N PHE A 376 25.07 -31.19 -21.75
CA PHE A 376 23.73 -31.71 -22.04
C PHE A 376 23.31 -32.62 -20.89
N LYS A 377 22.31 -32.20 -20.09
CA LYS A 377 21.68 -33.00 -19.03
C LYS A 377 20.19 -33.16 -19.36
N GLU A 378 19.68 -34.40 -19.39
CA GLU A 378 18.28 -34.70 -19.76
C GLU A 378 17.25 -34.27 -18.71
N ALA A 379 17.63 -34.18 -17.42
CA ALA A 379 16.86 -33.54 -16.35
C ALA A 379 17.76 -33.24 -15.14
N GLY A 380 17.59 -32.07 -14.52
CA GLY A 380 18.29 -31.69 -13.29
C GLY A 380 17.70 -32.38 -12.05
N SER A 381 18.56 -32.76 -11.11
CA SER A 381 18.16 -33.29 -9.81
C SER A 381 17.38 -32.27 -8.97
N ASP A 382 16.58 -32.71 -8.00
CA ASP A 382 15.83 -31.81 -7.11
C ASP A 382 16.75 -30.82 -6.37
N ALA A 383 17.97 -31.24 -6.00
CA ALA A 383 18.96 -30.38 -5.38
C ALA A 383 19.48 -29.29 -6.33
N GLU A 384 19.71 -29.63 -7.60
CA GLU A 384 20.08 -28.65 -8.63
C GLU A 384 18.93 -27.67 -8.91
N ASN A 385 17.69 -28.17 -9.00
CA ASN A 385 16.51 -27.34 -9.20
C ASN A 385 16.29 -26.38 -8.01
N LEU A 386 16.50 -26.86 -6.78
CA LEU A 386 16.45 -26.03 -5.58
C LEU A 386 17.51 -24.93 -5.60
N ALA A 387 18.75 -25.27 -5.95
CA ALA A 387 19.84 -24.29 -6.04
C ALA A 387 19.57 -23.22 -7.10
N VAL A 388 19.03 -23.60 -8.27
CA VAL A 388 18.64 -22.66 -9.33
C VAL A 388 17.48 -21.77 -8.87
N ARG A 389 16.48 -22.32 -8.17
CA ARG A 389 15.36 -21.56 -7.60
C ARG A 389 15.83 -20.53 -6.58
N GLU A 390 16.74 -20.91 -5.69
CA GLU A 390 17.32 -20.01 -4.68
C GLU A 390 18.16 -18.90 -5.33
N LEU A 391 18.94 -19.25 -6.35
CA LEU A 391 19.71 -18.27 -7.12
C LEU A 391 18.81 -17.28 -7.86
N ALA A 392 17.70 -17.74 -8.44
CA ALA A 392 16.71 -16.89 -9.10
C ALA A 392 16.06 -15.93 -8.09
N LEU A 393 15.60 -16.45 -6.94
CA LEU A 393 15.01 -15.63 -5.88
C LEU A 393 16.01 -14.58 -5.35
N ARG A 394 17.25 -14.99 -5.07
CA ARG A 394 18.32 -14.08 -4.62
C ARG A 394 18.58 -12.97 -5.64
N GLY A 395 18.55 -13.29 -6.94
CA GLY A 395 18.69 -12.30 -8.01
C GLY A 395 17.59 -11.24 -7.97
N LEU A 396 16.33 -11.67 -7.85
CA LEU A 396 15.19 -10.77 -7.74
C LEU A 396 15.27 -9.90 -6.46
N GLN A 397 15.70 -10.48 -5.34
CA GLN A 397 15.90 -9.76 -4.08
C GLN A 397 17.01 -8.71 -4.18
N LEU A 398 18.13 -9.02 -4.83
CA LEU A 398 19.24 -8.07 -5.05
C LEU A 398 18.79 -6.90 -5.93
N LEU A 399 18.12 -7.20 -7.05
CA LEU A 399 17.56 -6.16 -7.93
C LEU A 399 16.59 -5.26 -7.17
N SER A 400 15.69 -5.84 -6.38
CA SER A 400 14.76 -5.08 -5.55
C SER A 400 15.46 -4.22 -4.50
N ALA A 401 16.48 -4.76 -3.83
CA ALA A 401 17.25 -4.02 -2.83
C ALA A 401 17.95 -2.80 -3.45
N TRP A 402 18.61 -2.97 -4.59
CA TRP A 402 19.32 -1.88 -5.26
C TRP A 402 18.35 -0.84 -5.84
N CYS A 403 17.25 -1.27 -6.43
CA CYS A 403 16.17 -0.37 -6.88
C CYS A 403 15.54 0.40 -5.71
N SER A 404 15.38 -0.25 -4.55
CA SER A 404 14.85 0.39 -3.33
C SER A 404 15.77 1.51 -2.87
N VAL A 405 17.09 1.27 -2.79
CA VAL A 405 18.07 2.30 -2.38
C VAL A 405 17.99 3.53 -3.28
N LEU A 406 17.95 3.33 -4.60
CA LEU A 406 17.86 4.45 -5.55
C LEU A 406 16.52 5.20 -5.46
N SER A 407 15.41 4.46 -5.42
CA SER A 407 14.07 5.03 -5.29
C SER A 407 13.93 5.84 -4.01
N GLU A 408 14.41 5.30 -2.88
CA GLU A 408 14.38 5.91 -1.56
C GLU A 408 15.23 7.19 -1.49
N LEU A 409 16.40 7.20 -2.12
CA LEU A 409 17.23 8.40 -2.25
C LEU A 409 16.52 9.49 -3.05
N CYS A 410 15.95 9.14 -4.21
CA CYS A 410 15.19 10.07 -5.03
C CYS A 410 13.98 10.63 -4.27
N SER A 411 13.22 9.77 -3.58
CA SER A 411 12.10 10.16 -2.72
C SER A 411 12.53 11.14 -1.64
N TRP A 412 13.63 10.86 -0.96
CA TRP A 412 14.14 11.74 0.09
C TRP A 412 14.52 13.11 -0.47
N LYS A 413 15.26 13.16 -1.59
CA LYS A 413 15.63 14.43 -2.24
C LYS A 413 14.43 15.25 -2.70
N LEU A 414 13.40 14.62 -3.25
CA LEU A 414 12.18 15.30 -3.71
C LEU A 414 11.41 16.02 -2.58
N LEU A 415 11.56 15.61 -1.32
CA LEU A 415 11.00 16.33 -0.16
C LEU A 415 11.99 17.27 0.54
N HIS A 416 13.26 17.28 0.14
CA HIS A 416 14.32 18.08 0.75
C HIS A 416 15.06 18.88 -0.33
N PRO A 417 14.40 19.90 -0.94
CA PRO A 417 15.04 20.78 -1.92
C PRO A 417 16.29 21.42 -1.33
N THR A 418 17.35 21.48 -2.14
CA THR A 418 18.52 22.28 -1.79
C THR A 418 18.18 23.77 -1.86
N ASP A 419 19.08 24.59 -1.33
CA ASP A 419 19.00 26.03 -1.43
C ASP A 419 20.40 26.61 -1.67
N HIS A 420 20.45 27.92 -1.92
CA HIS A 420 21.70 28.63 -2.15
C HIS A 420 22.66 28.57 -0.94
N ALA A 421 22.13 28.39 0.28
CA ALA A 421 22.93 28.30 1.49
C ALA A 421 23.61 26.94 1.63
N ALA A 422 22.92 25.86 1.26
CA ALA A 422 23.44 24.49 1.26
C ALA A 422 24.33 24.20 0.04
N SER A 423 24.03 24.81 -1.10
CA SER A 423 24.79 24.66 -2.34
C SER A 423 24.99 26.01 -3.02
N ALA A 424 26.23 26.51 -3.02
CA ALA A 424 26.59 27.77 -3.67
C ALA A 424 26.33 27.77 -5.20
N ARG A 425 26.12 26.59 -5.81
CA ARG A 425 25.77 26.44 -7.23
C ARG A 425 24.27 26.54 -7.49
N CYS A 426 23.42 26.42 -6.47
CA CYS A 426 21.98 26.58 -6.60
C CYS A 426 21.64 28.06 -6.82
N PRO A 427 21.04 28.44 -7.96
CA PRO A 427 20.55 29.81 -8.16
C PRO A 427 19.49 30.18 -7.11
N PRO A 428 19.45 31.43 -6.60
CA PRO A 428 18.40 31.85 -5.67
C PRO A 428 16.98 31.84 -6.26
N ASP A 429 16.87 31.92 -7.58
CA ASP A 429 15.64 31.94 -8.37
C ASP A 429 15.26 30.57 -8.96
N ALA A 430 16.03 29.51 -8.66
CA ALA A 430 15.75 28.16 -9.13
C ALA A 430 14.39 27.65 -8.63
N GLU A 431 13.60 27.10 -9.55
CA GLU A 431 12.31 26.52 -9.23
C GLU A 431 12.48 25.33 -8.27
N GLU A 432 11.46 25.04 -7.46
CA GLU A 432 11.55 23.97 -6.47
C GLU A 432 11.91 22.61 -7.08
N TYR A 433 11.36 22.30 -8.28
CA TYR A 433 11.67 21.05 -8.98
C TYR A 433 13.13 20.98 -9.46
N GLU A 434 13.70 22.10 -9.90
CA GLU A 434 15.11 22.20 -10.24
C GLU A 434 15.97 21.94 -9.00
N ARG A 435 15.63 22.58 -7.87
CA ARG A 435 16.34 22.43 -6.59
C ARG A 435 16.34 21.02 -5.98
N VAL A 436 15.44 20.14 -6.42
CA VAL A 436 15.40 18.73 -5.98
C VAL A 436 16.06 17.76 -6.98
N THR A 437 16.33 18.19 -8.22
CA THR A 437 16.79 17.29 -9.30
C THR A 437 18.15 17.63 -9.91
N ILE A 438 18.48 18.92 -10.02
CA ILE A 438 19.65 19.47 -10.74
C ILE A 438 20.56 20.14 -9.72
#